data_AF-A0A7S0Z004-F1
#
_entry.id   AF-A0A7S0Z004-F1
#
_cell.length_a   1.000
_cell.length_b   1.000
_cell.length_c   1.000
_cell.angle_alpha   90.00
_cell.angle_beta   90.00
_cell.angle_gamma   90.00
#
_symmetry.space_group_name_H-M   'P 1'
#
loop_
_entity.id
_entity.type
_entity.pdbx_description
1 polymer ?
#
loop_
_entity_poly.entity_id
_entity_poly.type
_entity_poly.pdbx_seq_one_letter_code
_entity_poly.pdbx_strand_id
1 'polypeptide(L)'
;SFAGILGIFRCLRYAMKEIVAAVSFLSLFLMGFSVFGVTFYNRSFARRCLLADTLVEVQPERWCKADSCGEGLVCGDSVGNPSPMHFDNIGAALLSMMQLVSFDGQYEIMTRAL
;
A
#
# COMPACT_ATOMS: atom_id res chain seq x y z
N SER A 1 -40.47 -9.78 14.45
CA SER A 1 -39.31 -9.18 13.75
C SER A 1 -38.17 -10.12 13.39
N PHE A 2 -37.92 -11.24 14.09
CA PHE A 2 -36.74 -12.09 13.82
C PHE A 2 -36.79 -12.93 12.52
N ALA A 3 -37.98 -13.29 12.02
CA ALA A 3 -38.12 -14.15 10.84
C ALA A 3 -37.61 -13.49 9.53
N GLY A 4 -37.73 -12.17 9.40
CA GLY A 4 -37.25 -11.44 8.22
C GLY A 4 -35.72 -11.42 8.12
N ILE A 5 -35.03 -11.27 9.24
CA ILE A 5 -33.56 -11.24 9.30
C ILE A 5 -32.95 -12.58 8.87
N LEU A 6 -33.58 -13.70 9.28
CA LEU A 6 -33.18 -15.04 8.84
C LEU A 6 -33.30 -15.24 7.33
N GLY A 7 -34.30 -14.63 6.70
CA GLY A 7 -34.43 -14.62 5.25
C GLY A 7 -33.27 -13.90 4.57
N ILE A 8 -32.92 -12.72 5.06
CA ILE A 8 -31.80 -11.90 4.53
C ILE A 8 -30.48 -12.68 4.59
N PHE A 9 -30.16 -13.31 5.73
CA PHE A 9 -28.92 -14.08 5.87
C PHE A 9 -28.85 -15.29 4.94
N ARG A 10 -29.98 -15.95 4.65
CA ARG A 10 -29.99 -17.05 3.68
C ARG A 10 -29.72 -16.56 2.26
N CYS A 11 -30.34 -15.44 1.86
CA CYS A 11 -30.08 -14.82 0.57
C CYS A 11 -28.61 -14.38 0.45
N LEU A 12 -28.05 -13.76 1.48
CA LEU A 12 -26.65 -13.36 1.52
C LEU A 12 -25.72 -14.57 1.36
N ARG A 13 -25.98 -15.67 2.08
CA ARG A 13 -25.16 -16.89 1.99
C ARG A 13 -25.21 -17.53 0.60
N TYR A 14 -26.34 -17.44 -0.09
CA TYR A 14 -26.46 -17.92 -1.47
C TYR A 14 -25.63 -17.06 -2.42
N ALA A 15 -25.76 -15.73 -2.33
CA ALA A 15 -24.98 -14.80 -3.14
C ALA A 15 -23.47 -14.92 -2.90
N MET A 16 -23.04 -15.17 -1.67
CA MET A 16 -21.62 -15.36 -1.34
C MET A 16 -20.99 -16.51 -2.12
N LYS A 17 -21.72 -17.61 -2.37
CA LYS A 17 -21.18 -18.77 -3.11
C LYS A 17 -20.81 -18.43 -4.55
N GLU A 18 -21.61 -17.58 -5.20
CA GLU A 18 -21.36 -17.13 -6.57
C GLU A 18 -20.12 -16.22 -6.65
N ILE A 19 -19.87 -15.43 -5.60
CA ILE A 19 -18.77 -14.46 -5.56
C ILE A 19 -17.42 -15.11 -5.22
N VAL A 20 -17.41 -16.33 -4.65
CA VAL A 20 -16.16 -17.01 -4.25
C VAL A 20 -15.18 -17.13 -5.41
N ALA A 21 -15.65 -17.49 -6.61
CA ALA A 21 -14.78 -17.64 -7.77
C ALA A 21 -14.09 -16.31 -8.12
N ALA A 22 -14.84 -15.21 -8.17
CA ALA A 22 -14.29 -13.89 -8.46
C ALA A 22 -13.31 -13.42 -7.38
N VAL A 23 -13.64 -13.62 -6.09
CA VAL A 23 -12.76 -13.27 -4.97
C VAL A 23 -11.48 -14.09 -4.99
N SER A 24 -11.56 -15.39 -5.34
CA SER A 24 -10.38 -16.25 -5.45
C SER A 24 -9.45 -15.83 -6.60
N PHE A 25 -10.02 -15.39 -7.73
CA PHE A 25 -9.23 -14.88 -8.84
C PHE A 25 -8.56 -13.54 -8.48
N LEU A 26 -9.31 -12.64 -7.83
CA LEU A 26 -8.79 -11.36 -7.37
C LEU A 26 -7.65 -11.53 -6.35
N SER A 27 -7.80 -12.45 -5.39
CA SER A 27 -6.78 -12.66 -4.37
C SER A 27 -5.47 -13.19 -4.95
N LEU A 28 -5.53 -14.10 -5.92
CA LEU A 28 -4.34 -14.58 -6.64
C LEU A 28 -3.65 -13.46 -7.41
N PHE A 29 -4.44 -12.61 -8.07
CA PHE A 29 -3.92 -11.47 -8.83
C PHE A 29 -3.23 -10.44 -7.92
N LEU A 30 -3.87 -10.11 -6.79
CA LEU A 30 -3.30 -9.23 -5.77
C LEU A 30 -1.99 -9.81 -5.23
N MET A 31 -1.97 -11.10 -4.89
CA MET A 31 -0.77 -11.76 -4.38
C MET A 31 0.39 -11.73 -5.39
N GLY A 32 0.11 -11.99 -6.67
CA GLY A 32 1.11 -11.87 -7.74
C GLY A 32 1.69 -10.46 -7.84
N PHE A 33 0.85 -9.44 -7.85
CA PHE A 33 1.31 -8.05 -7.88
C PHE A 33 2.02 -7.61 -6.61
N SER A 34 1.67 -8.14 -5.44
CA SER A 34 2.40 -7.87 -4.21
C SER A 34 3.82 -8.41 -4.27
N VAL A 35 4.04 -9.60 -4.83
CA VAL A 35 5.39 -10.14 -5.03
C VAL A 35 6.21 -9.23 -5.94
N PHE A 36 5.64 -8.83 -7.09
CA PHE A 36 6.31 -7.87 -7.99
C PHE A 36 6.57 -6.53 -7.28
N GLY A 37 5.59 -6.00 -6.55
CA GLY A 37 5.70 -4.75 -5.82
C GLY A 37 6.85 -4.77 -4.82
N VAL A 38 7.01 -5.85 -4.05
CA VAL A 38 8.14 -6.02 -3.12
C VAL A 38 9.47 -6.03 -3.87
N THR A 39 9.56 -6.71 -5.01
CA THR A 39 10.83 -6.77 -5.76
C THR A 39 11.24 -5.43 -6.38
N PHE A 40 10.29 -4.64 -6.87
CA PHE A 40 10.58 -3.37 -7.54
C PHE A 40 10.69 -2.18 -6.57
N TYR A 41 9.84 -2.15 -5.54
CA TYR A 41 9.69 -0.99 -4.64
C TYR A 41 10.21 -1.24 -3.22
N ASN A 42 11.07 -2.24 -3.04
CA ASN A 42 11.65 -2.57 -1.73
C ASN A 42 12.29 -1.33 -1.09
N ARG A 43 11.85 -0.98 0.12
CA ARG A 43 12.30 0.20 0.88
C ARG A 43 12.14 1.54 0.19
N SER A 44 11.47 1.62 -0.97
CA SER A 44 11.28 2.88 -1.69
C SER A 44 10.42 3.86 -0.90
N PHE A 45 9.43 3.35 -0.17
CA PHE A 45 8.46 4.13 0.59
C PHE A 45 9.00 4.66 1.92
N ALA A 46 10.17 4.16 2.36
CA ALA A 46 10.86 4.60 3.56
C ALA A 46 11.79 5.80 3.30
N ARG A 47 12.15 6.06 2.04
CA ARG A 47 13.15 7.08 1.67
C ARG A 47 12.59 8.48 1.78
N ARG A 48 13.25 9.33 2.57
CA ARG A 48 12.87 10.75 2.74
C ARG A 48 14.06 11.68 2.64
N CYS A 49 13.82 12.89 2.16
CA CYS A 49 14.83 13.94 2.16
C CYS A 49 14.98 14.54 3.56
N LEU A 50 16.18 14.45 4.10
CA LEU A 50 16.59 14.99 5.39
C LEU A 50 17.57 16.14 5.18
N LEU A 51 17.65 17.09 6.11
CA LEU A 51 18.72 18.08 6.10
C LEU A 51 20.08 17.41 6.34
N ALA A 52 21.09 17.76 5.54
CA ALA A 52 22.42 17.18 5.65
C ALA A 52 23.06 17.42 7.04
N ASP A 53 22.78 18.57 7.65
CA ASP A 53 23.42 18.98 8.91
C ASP A 53 22.75 18.38 10.16
N THR A 54 21.42 18.25 10.15
CA THR A 54 20.64 17.90 11.34
C THR A 54 19.98 16.53 11.25
N LEU A 55 19.95 15.91 10.06
CA LEU A 55 19.22 14.67 9.76
C LEU A 55 17.74 14.73 10.17
N VAL A 56 17.17 15.93 10.24
CA VAL A 56 15.76 16.16 10.53
C VAL A 56 14.96 16.17 9.23
N GLU A 57 13.73 15.66 9.28
CA GLU A 57 12.79 15.68 8.17
C GLU A 57 12.43 17.11 7.75
N VAL A 58 12.50 17.39 6.45
CA VAL A 58 12.02 18.65 5.87
C VAL A 58 10.49 18.67 5.88
N GLN A 59 9.90 19.79 6.25
CA GLN A 59 8.46 20.06 6.10
C GLN A 59 8.21 20.99 4.89
N PRO A 60 7.28 20.68 3.97
CA PRO A 60 6.46 19.45 3.90
C PRO A 60 7.31 18.22 3.55
N GLU A 61 6.83 17.04 3.92
CA GLU A 61 7.52 15.77 3.66
C GLU A 61 7.84 15.60 2.16
N ARG A 62 9.09 15.23 1.86
CA ARG A 62 9.57 14.97 0.50
C ARG A 62 10.20 13.60 0.43
N TRP A 63 9.76 12.82 -0.54
CA TRP A 63 10.34 11.51 -0.87
C TRP A 63 11.54 11.69 -1.80
N CYS A 64 12.55 10.84 -1.63
CA CYS A 64 13.70 10.86 -2.52
C CYS A 64 13.36 10.17 -3.83
N LYS A 65 13.67 10.80 -4.96
CA LYS A 65 13.60 10.17 -6.27
C LYS A 65 14.99 9.83 -6.74
N ALA A 66 15.28 8.53 -6.92
CA ALA A 66 16.59 8.03 -7.36
C ALA A 66 17.79 8.65 -6.60
N ASP A 67 17.67 8.72 -5.27
CA ASP A 67 18.67 9.28 -4.34
C ASP A 67 19.00 10.77 -4.53
N SER A 68 18.20 11.48 -5.33
CA SER A 68 18.30 12.93 -5.46
C SER A 68 17.34 13.63 -4.50
N CYS A 69 17.92 14.39 -3.59
CA CYS A 69 17.27 15.46 -2.85
C CYS A 69 17.99 16.77 -3.25
N GLY A 70 17.27 17.89 -3.33
CA GLY A 70 17.89 19.18 -3.75
C GLY A 70 19.07 19.61 -2.86
N GLU A 71 19.72 20.71 -3.22
CA GLU A 71 20.92 21.19 -2.49
C GLU A 71 20.72 21.27 -0.96
N GLY A 72 21.68 20.74 -0.20
CA GLY A 72 21.64 20.72 1.27
C GLY A 72 20.81 19.59 1.89
N LEU A 73 20.27 18.69 1.08
CA LEU A 73 19.46 17.56 1.53
C LEU A 73 20.12 16.22 1.17
N VAL A 74 19.96 15.24 2.05
CA VAL A 74 20.42 13.87 1.85
C VAL A 74 19.24 12.92 1.90
N CYS A 75 19.31 11.83 1.13
CA CYS A 75 18.28 10.80 1.23
C CYS A 75 18.54 9.92 2.45
N GLY A 76 17.58 9.91 3.39
CA GLY A 76 17.57 9.04 4.55
C GLY A 76 16.82 7.75 4.27
N ASP A 77 17.53 6.63 4.26
CA ASP A 77 16.95 5.30 4.04
C ASP A 77 16.40 4.64 5.31
N SER A 78 16.69 5.20 6.49
CA SER A 78 16.47 4.57 7.80
C SER A 78 15.38 5.23 8.65
N VAL A 79 14.58 6.12 8.07
CA VAL A 79 13.54 6.88 8.79
C VAL A 79 12.31 6.00 9.09
N GLY A 80 12.15 4.91 8.35
CA GLY A 80 11.02 3.98 8.49
C GLY A 80 9.78 4.44 7.73
N ASN A 81 8.87 3.50 7.51
CA ASN A 81 7.64 3.77 6.75
C ASN A 81 6.67 4.61 7.59
N PRO A 82 6.18 5.75 7.08
CA PRO A 82 5.21 6.59 7.79
C PRO A 82 3.83 5.93 7.88
N SER A 83 3.56 4.98 6.99
CA SER A 83 2.27 4.33 6.82
C SER A 83 2.47 2.81 6.79
N PRO A 84 1.48 2.01 7.22
CA PRO A 84 1.47 0.55 6.99
C PRO A 84 1.47 0.18 5.49
N MET A 85 1.25 1.15 4.60
CA MET A 85 1.24 1.00 3.15
C MET A 85 2.67 1.10 2.61
N HIS A 86 3.35 -0.04 2.48
CA HIS A 86 4.72 -0.10 1.98
C HIS A 86 5.01 -1.45 1.33
N PHE A 87 6.08 -1.52 0.53
CA PHE A 87 6.47 -2.72 -0.21
C PHE A 87 7.66 -3.48 0.41
N ASP A 88 8.00 -3.20 1.67
CA ASP A 88 9.15 -3.86 2.32
C ASP A 88 8.91 -5.33 2.69
N ASN A 89 7.64 -5.73 2.82
CA ASN A 89 7.26 -7.12 3.07
C ASN A 89 5.95 -7.45 2.36
N ILE A 90 5.71 -8.75 2.17
CA ILE A 90 4.58 -9.22 1.37
C ILE A 90 3.22 -8.88 1.96
N GLY A 91 3.10 -8.82 3.30
CA GLY A 91 1.84 -8.50 3.98
C GLY A 91 1.44 -7.04 3.77
N ALA A 92 2.39 -6.13 3.96
CA ALA A 92 2.19 -4.71 3.68
C ALA A 92 1.97 -4.44 2.19
N ALA A 93 2.71 -5.13 1.32
CA ALA A 93 2.51 -5.04 -0.13
C ALA A 93 1.11 -5.54 -0.56
N LEU A 94 0.56 -6.55 0.11
CA LEU A 94 -0.81 -7.01 -0.12
C LEU A 94 -1.84 -5.99 0.31
N LEU A 95 -1.65 -5.35 1.46
CA LEU A 95 -2.50 -4.25 1.92
C LEU A 95 -2.46 -3.07 0.97
N SER A 96 -1.27 -2.66 0.51
CA SER A 96 -1.10 -1.60 -0.48
C SER A 96 -1.81 -1.90 -1.80
N MET A 97 -1.70 -3.15 -2.30
CA MET A 97 -2.40 -3.55 -3.52
C MET A 97 -3.92 -3.60 -3.35
N MET A 98 -4.41 -4.05 -2.19
CA MET A 98 -5.84 -4.05 -1.88
C MET A 98 -6.41 -2.63 -1.86
N GLN A 99 -5.67 -1.68 -1.29
CA GLN A 99 -6.09 -0.29 -1.22
C GLN A 99 -6.09 0.38 -2.61
N LEU A 100 -5.06 0.09 -3.41
CA LEU A 100 -4.96 0.54 -4.80
C LEU A 100 -6.14 0.04 -5.64
N VAL A 101 -6.56 -1.22 -5.50
CA VAL A 101 -7.77 -1.77 -6.16
C VAL A 101 -9.06 -1.16 -5.62
N SER A 102 -9.06 -0.73 -4.35
CA SER A 102 -10.20 -0.05 -3.72
C SER A 102 -10.31 1.43 -4.09
N PHE A 103 -9.38 1.95 -4.92
CA PHE A 103 -9.25 3.37 -5.27
C PHE A 103 -9.05 4.30 -4.07
N ASP A 104 -8.61 3.75 -2.95
CA ASP A 104 -8.33 4.50 -1.73
C ASP A 104 -6.82 4.77 -1.62
N GLY A 105 -6.40 6.01 -1.34
CA GLY A 105 -4.98 6.37 -1.23
C GLY A 105 -4.10 6.12 -2.47
N GLN A 106 -4.68 5.77 -3.63
CA GLN A 106 -3.95 5.38 -4.84
C GLN A 106 -2.95 6.43 -5.34
N TYR A 107 -3.29 7.72 -5.22
CA TYR A 107 -2.41 8.81 -5.63
C TYR A 107 -1.18 8.91 -4.72
N GLU A 108 -1.37 8.71 -3.42
CA GLU A 108 -0.28 8.69 -2.43
C GLU A 108 0.69 7.53 -2.70
N ILE A 109 0.15 6.36 -3.04
CA ILE A 109 0.96 5.20 -3.44
C ILE A 109 1.73 5.49 -4.73
N MET A 110 1.06 6.05 -5.74
CA MET A 110 1.69 6.38 -7.02
C MET A 110 2.78 7.45 -6.88
N THR A 111 2.56 8.48 -6.07
CA THR A 111 3.55 9.54 -5.85
C THR A 111 4.76 9.06 -5.07
N ARG A 112 4.60 8.09 -4.17
CA ARG A 112 5.69 7.50 -3.39
C ARG A 112 6.48 6.43 -4.16
N ALA A 113 5.87 5.84 -5.18
CA ALA A 113 6.51 4.87 -6.06
C ALA A 113 7.40 5.52 -7.14
N LEU A 114 7.21 6.82 -7.43
CA LEU A 114 7.84 7.56 -8.53
C LEU A 114 9.11 8.30 -8.12
#